data_AF-A0A170U1U9-F1
#
_entry.id   AF-A0A170U1U9-F1
#
_cell.length_a   1.000
_cell.length_b   1.000
_cell.length_c   1.000
_cell.angle_alpha   90.00
_cell.angle_beta   90.00
_cell.angle_gamma   90.00
#
_symmetry.space_group_name_H-M   'P 1'
#
loop_
_entity.id
_entity.type
_entity.pdbx_description
1 polymer ?
#
loop_
_entity_poly.entity_id
_entity_poly.type
_entity_poly.pdbx_seq_one_letter_code
_entity_poly.pdbx_strand_id
1 'polypeptide(L)'
;LAMLMLLNILKEKSWRVHPEWVYCEYNYANEHKFNSAEEQVLHFLSRTRRPGWKWMSLRPRSPSRPHEAGQGSTKKMERESYYCDRDLMQSLVFDAMVTQGLETAGPSSLKEDKQQGYQMFGVTLSFIATRSGLLRWQQHTNNAQNDRSFARANRLITDEVWYK
;
A
#
# COMPACT_ATOMS: atom_id res chain seq x y z
N LEU A 1 2.59 -14.99 -10.57
CA LEU A 1 1.11 -14.92 -10.71
C LEU A 1 0.48 -14.09 -9.58
N ALA A 2 0.69 -14.41 -8.29
CA ALA A 2 0.14 -13.62 -7.16
C ALA A 2 0.51 -12.12 -7.18
N MET A 3 1.79 -11.77 -7.43
CA MET A 3 2.22 -10.36 -7.52
C MET A 3 1.70 -9.60 -8.75
N LEU A 4 1.33 -10.28 -9.85
CA LEU A 4 0.72 -9.64 -11.01
C LEU A 4 -0.73 -9.23 -10.71
N MET A 5 -1.45 -10.06 -9.95
CA MET A 5 -2.81 -9.78 -9.52
C MET A 5 -2.84 -8.60 -8.54
N LEU A 6 -1.83 -8.48 -7.66
CA LEU A 6 -1.77 -7.45 -6.62
C LEU A 6 -1.76 -6.01 -7.14
N LEU A 7 -0.99 -5.72 -8.19
CA LEU A 7 -0.94 -4.36 -8.76
C LEU A 7 -2.29 -3.94 -9.33
N ASN A 8 -3.08 -4.88 -9.86
CA ASN A 8 -4.43 -4.59 -10.34
C ASN A 8 -5.40 -4.43 -9.16
N ILE A 9 -5.29 -5.29 -8.15
CA ILE A 9 -6.08 -5.19 -6.90
C ILE A 9 -5.92 -3.81 -6.24
N LEU A 10 -4.70 -3.28 -6.20
CA LEU A 10 -4.39 -1.98 -5.61
C LEU A 10 -4.56 -0.80 -6.58
N LYS A 11 -4.81 -1.01 -7.87
CA LYS A 11 -5.00 0.13 -8.79
C LYS A 11 -6.45 0.58 -8.92
N GLU A 12 -7.41 -0.26 -8.58
CA GLU A 12 -8.81 -0.05 -8.95
C GLU A 12 -9.72 0.44 -7.81
N LYS A 13 -9.21 0.65 -6.58
CA LYS A 13 -10.08 0.82 -5.39
C LYS A 13 -9.61 1.88 -4.40
N SER A 14 -10.50 2.23 -3.48
CA SER A 14 -10.28 3.15 -2.37
C SER A 14 -9.45 2.48 -1.25
N TRP A 15 -8.14 2.72 -1.25
CA TRP A 15 -7.22 2.22 -0.24
C TRP A 15 -6.16 3.25 0.15
N ARG A 16 -5.56 3.05 1.33
CA ARG A 16 -4.40 3.79 1.86
C ARG A 16 -3.43 2.84 2.52
N VAL A 17 -2.18 3.28 2.64
CA VAL A 17 -1.18 2.68 3.53
C VAL A 17 -0.78 3.66 4.62
N HIS A 18 -0.18 3.16 5.69
CA HIS A 18 0.33 4.01 6.76
C HIS A 18 1.40 4.97 6.19
N PRO A 19 1.20 6.31 6.31
CA PRO A 19 2.01 7.30 5.59
C PRO A 19 3.45 7.41 6.12
N GLU A 20 3.69 6.99 7.36
CA GLU A 20 4.99 7.09 8.03
C GLU A 20 5.76 5.77 8.07
N TRP A 21 5.16 4.67 7.60
CA TRP A 21 5.84 3.37 7.62
C TRP A 21 6.72 3.19 6.39
N VAL A 22 7.92 2.66 6.60
CA VAL A 22 8.89 2.39 5.53
C VAL A 22 8.70 0.97 5.03
N TYR A 23 7.83 0.80 4.05
CA TYR A 23 7.70 -0.47 3.32
C TYR A 23 8.94 -0.73 2.46
N CYS A 24 9.26 0.25 1.61
CA CYS A 24 10.49 0.30 0.82
C CYS A 24 10.81 1.77 0.53
N GLU A 25 12.09 2.14 0.54
CA GLU A 25 12.56 3.48 0.21
C GLU A 25 13.93 3.44 -0.47
N TYR A 26 14.21 4.44 -1.29
CA TYR A 26 15.56 4.64 -1.80
C TYR A 26 16.45 5.21 -0.70
N ASN A 27 17.69 4.74 -0.62
CA ASN A 27 18.64 5.28 0.36
C ASN A 27 19.01 6.75 0.05
N TYR A 28 18.83 7.18 -1.19
CA TYR A 28 19.09 8.54 -1.67
C TYR A 28 17.78 9.19 -2.13
N ALA A 29 17.09 9.87 -1.20
CA ALA A 29 15.75 10.43 -1.39
C ALA A 29 15.69 11.63 -2.37
N ASN A 30 16.82 12.22 -2.76
CA ASN A 30 16.87 13.40 -3.61
C ASN A 30 16.47 13.14 -5.06
N GLU A 31 16.65 11.91 -5.56
CA GLU A 31 16.37 11.56 -6.96
C GLU A 31 15.01 10.88 -7.17
N HIS A 32 14.41 10.33 -6.10
CA HIS A 32 13.17 9.55 -6.18
C HIS A 32 12.13 10.15 -5.24
N LYS A 33 11.30 11.06 -5.78
CA LYS A 33 10.21 11.69 -5.05
C LYS A 33 8.89 11.05 -5.45
N PHE A 34 8.08 10.71 -4.44
CA PHE A 34 6.74 10.19 -4.60
C PHE A 34 5.75 11.21 -4.01
N ASN A 35 4.57 11.34 -4.61
CA ASN A 35 3.54 12.26 -4.10
C ASN A 35 2.80 11.65 -2.90
N SER A 36 2.86 10.33 -2.73
CA SER A 36 2.26 9.63 -1.59
C SER A 36 2.97 8.31 -1.24
N ALA A 37 2.69 7.79 -0.04
CA ALA A 37 3.17 6.49 0.39
C ALA A 37 2.63 5.35 -0.51
N GLU A 38 1.41 5.48 -1.01
CA GLU A 38 0.82 4.51 -1.97
C GLU A 38 1.62 4.46 -3.27
N GLU A 39 1.99 5.61 -3.84
CA GLU A 39 2.81 5.66 -5.06
C GLU A 39 4.17 4.99 -4.85
N GLN A 40 4.80 5.24 -3.70
CA GLN A 40 6.07 4.62 -3.33
C GLN A 40 5.94 3.09 -3.20
N VAL A 41 4.90 2.60 -2.51
CA VAL A 41 4.62 1.16 -2.39
C VAL A 41 4.40 0.54 -3.78
N LEU A 42 3.56 1.15 -4.62
CA LEU A 42 3.29 0.66 -5.98
C LEU A 42 4.55 0.63 -6.84
N HIS A 43 5.41 1.63 -6.71
CA HIS A 43 6.70 1.67 -7.40
C HIS A 43 7.56 0.46 -7.04
N PHE A 44 7.74 0.16 -5.76
CA PHE A 44 8.54 -0.98 -5.32
C PHE A 44 7.88 -2.34 -5.64
N LEU A 45 6.55 -2.45 -5.54
CA LEU A 45 5.81 -3.63 -6.04
C LEU A 45 6.02 -3.86 -7.53
N SER A 46 6.14 -2.80 -8.33
CA SER A 46 6.43 -2.95 -9.75
C SER A 46 7.85 -3.49 -9.99
N ARG A 47 8.80 -3.13 -9.12
CA ARG A 47 10.21 -3.55 -9.21
C ARG A 47 10.42 -4.99 -8.76
N THR A 48 9.64 -5.51 -7.81
CA THR A 48 9.73 -6.90 -7.36
C THR A 48 9.44 -7.92 -8.47
N ARG A 49 8.79 -7.47 -9.56
CA ARG A 49 8.53 -8.26 -10.77
C ARG A 49 9.74 -8.41 -11.68
N ARG A 50 10.78 -7.59 -11.53
CA ARG A 50 11.96 -7.63 -12.40
C ARG A 50 12.82 -8.85 -12.05
N PRO A 51 13.38 -9.55 -13.05
CA PRO A 51 14.31 -10.64 -12.79
C PRO A 51 15.50 -10.14 -11.95
N GLY A 52 15.93 -10.95 -10.99
CA GLY A 52 17.04 -10.59 -10.10
C GLY A 52 16.68 -9.63 -8.96
N TRP A 53 15.39 -9.40 -8.68
CA TRP A 53 14.96 -8.65 -7.49
C TRP A 53 15.55 -9.21 -6.20
N LYS A 54 15.99 -8.32 -5.30
CA LYS A 54 16.52 -8.67 -3.99
C LYS A 54 15.81 -7.84 -2.91
N TRP A 55 15.33 -8.51 -1.87
CA TRP A 55 14.81 -7.84 -0.69
C TRP A 55 15.97 -7.31 0.16
N MET A 56 16.42 -6.09 -0.14
CA MET A 56 17.50 -5.45 0.62
C MET A 56 16.97 -4.92 1.95
N SER A 57 17.16 -5.68 3.02
CA SER A 57 16.72 -5.33 4.39
C SER A 57 17.78 -4.61 5.22
N LEU A 58 18.93 -4.29 4.63
CA LEU A 58 20.01 -3.59 5.33
C LEU A 58 20.13 -2.18 4.75
N ARG A 59 19.90 -1.16 5.60
CA ARG A 59 20.31 0.20 5.26
C ARG A 59 21.84 0.23 5.16
N PRO A 60 22.42 0.85 4.11
CA PRO A 60 23.86 1.03 4.02
C PRO A 60 24.38 1.68 5.32
N ARG A 61 25.46 1.13 5.88
CA ARG A 61 26.12 1.73 7.05
C ARG A 61 26.83 3.00 6.59
N SER A 62 26.13 4.14 6.65
CA SER A 62 26.59 5.47 6.24
C SER A 62 27.05 5.57 4.77
N PRO A 63 26.86 6.72 4.10
CA PRO A 63 27.60 6.97 2.87
C PRO A 63 29.06 7.19 3.30
N SER A 64 29.87 6.12 3.28
CA SER A 64 31.32 6.27 3.34
C SER A 64 31.70 7.33 2.31
N ARG A 65 32.48 8.32 2.75
CA ARG A 65 32.89 9.51 1.98
C ARG A 65 33.18 9.14 0.52
N PRO A 66 32.86 10.03 -0.45
CA PRO A 66 33.18 9.79 -1.85
C PRO A 66 34.70 9.73 -2.00
N HIS A 67 35.28 8.54 -1.86
CA HIS A 67 36.61 8.28 -2.37
C HIS A 67 36.49 8.32 -3.88
N GLU A 68 37.27 9.23 -4.47
CA GLU A 68 37.45 9.38 -5.90
C GLU A 68 37.93 8.05 -6.49
N ALA A 69 37.00 7.22 -6.91
CA ALA A 69 37.25 6.10 -7.79
C ALA A 69 36.21 6.16 -8.89
N GLY A 70 36.70 6.31 -10.12
CA GLY A 70 35.89 6.59 -11.29
C GLY A 70 34.88 5.50 -11.65
N GLN A 71 34.23 5.75 -12.79
CA GLN A 71 33.18 4.96 -13.46
C GLN A 71 31.75 5.40 -13.09
N GLY A 72 31.02 5.95 -14.05
CA GLY A 72 29.61 6.36 -13.86
C GLY A 72 28.65 5.20 -13.52
N SER A 73 29.09 3.95 -13.57
CA SER A 73 28.29 2.76 -13.23
C SER A 73 28.10 2.57 -11.72
N THR A 74 29.13 2.83 -10.90
CA THR A 74 29.05 2.73 -9.44
C THR A 74 28.15 3.80 -8.85
N LYS A 75 28.23 5.04 -9.35
CA LYS A 75 27.30 6.13 -8.97
C LYS A 75 25.85 5.80 -9.27
N LYS A 76 25.55 5.15 -10.40
CA LYS A 76 24.18 4.71 -10.74
C LYS A 76 23.70 3.61 -9.80
N MET A 77 24.57 2.64 -9.50
CA MET A 77 24.24 1.52 -8.62
C MET A 77 23.97 1.97 -7.16
N GLU A 78 24.70 2.97 -6.67
CA GLU A 78 24.45 3.60 -5.37
C GLU A 78 23.12 4.36 -5.34
N ARG A 79 22.83 5.17 -6.37
CA ARG A 79 21.57 5.93 -6.51
C ARG A 79 20.35 5.02 -6.58
N GLU A 80 20.49 3.86 -7.21
CA GLU A 80 19.43 2.86 -7.28
C GLU A 80 19.34 1.97 -6.04
N SER A 81 20.20 2.16 -5.02
CA SER A 81 20.14 1.40 -3.77
C SER A 81 18.92 1.77 -2.93
N TYR A 82 18.36 0.76 -2.26
CA TYR A 82 17.12 0.87 -1.50
C TYR A 82 17.16 0.01 -0.25
N TYR A 83 16.29 0.35 0.69
CA TYR A 83 15.90 -0.47 1.81
C TYR A 83 14.45 -0.93 1.59
N CYS A 84 14.15 -2.17 1.96
CA CYS A 84 12.81 -2.72 2.00
C CYS A 84 12.64 -3.56 3.26
N ASP A 85 11.60 -3.25 4.04
CA ASP A 85 11.10 -4.18 5.05
C ASP A 85 10.31 -5.27 4.32
N ARG A 86 10.96 -6.43 4.15
CA ARG A 86 10.39 -7.56 3.43
C ARG A 86 9.11 -8.04 4.10
N ASP A 87 9.10 -8.16 5.42
CA ASP A 87 8.01 -8.81 6.14
C ASP A 87 6.79 -7.88 6.14
N LEU A 88 6.99 -6.60 6.41
CA LEU A 88 5.93 -5.60 6.32
C LEU A 88 5.34 -5.53 4.90
N MET A 89 6.21 -5.52 3.88
CA MET A 89 5.78 -5.49 2.48
C MET A 89 4.98 -6.75 2.11
N GLN A 90 5.42 -7.93 2.56
CA GLN A 90 4.73 -9.18 2.33
C GLN A 90 3.40 -9.25 3.08
N SER A 91 3.35 -8.80 4.34
CA SER A 91 2.10 -8.68 5.09
C SER A 91 1.09 -7.78 4.39
N LEU A 92 1.53 -6.63 3.86
CA LEU A 92 0.67 -5.75 3.07
C LEU A 92 0.10 -6.46 1.82
N VAL A 93 0.95 -7.23 1.12
CA VAL A 93 0.54 -8.01 -0.05
C VAL A 93 -0.51 -9.05 0.34
N PHE A 94 -0.28 -9.80 1.43
CA PHE A 94 -1.22 -10.81 1.90
C PHE A 94 -2.55 -10.20 2.35
N ASP A 95 -2.51 -9.14 3.14
CA ASP A 95 -3.69 -8.40 3.58
C ASP A 95 -4.49 -7.88 2.37
N ALA A 96 -3.82 -7.34 1.36
CA ALA A 96 -4.45 -6.88 0.13
C ALA A 96 -5.14 -8.00 -0.68
N MET A 97 -4.58 -9.21 -0.66
CA MET A 97 -5.15 -10.38 -1.35
C MET A 97 -6.38 -10.93 -0.62
N VAL A 98 -6.28 -11.13 0.69
CA VAL A 98 -7.40 -11.72 1.47
C VAL A 98 -8.59 -10.77 1.59
N THR A 99 -8.34 -9.46 1.57
CA THR A 99 -9.38 -8.43 1.65
C THR A 99 -9.99 -8.06 0.29
N GLN A 100 -9.49 -8.61 -0.82
CA GLN A 100 -10.01 -8.33 -2.16
C GLN A 100 -11.51 -8.67 -2.30
N GLY A 101 -11.94 -9.77 -1.68
CA GLY A 101 -13.31 -10.29 -1.79
C GLY A 101 -14.37 -9.50 -1.04
N LEU A 102 -13.98 -8.63 -0.08
CA LEU A 102 -14.96 -7.82 0.65
C LEU A 102 -15.60 -6.77 -0.27
N GLU A 103 -14.83 -6.24 -1.20
CA GLU A 103 -15.27 -5.22 -2.17
C GLU A 103 -16.29 -5.77 -3.18
N THR A 104 -16.25 -7.07 -3.46
CA THR A 104 -17.27 -7.74 -4.29
C THR A 104 -18.53 -8.04 -3.50
N ALA A 105 -18.49 -8.10 -2.18
CA ALA A 105 -19.66 -8.30 -1.33
C ALA A 105 -20.52 -7.03 -1.13
N GLY A 106 -20.39 -6.06 -2.05
CA GLY A 106 -21.40 -5.02 -2.22
C GLY A 106 -22.78 -5.62 -2.51
N PRO A 107 -23.85 -4.81 -2.39
CA PRO A 107 -25.23 -5.28 -2.45
C PRO A 107 -25.57 -6.08 -3.73
N SER A 108 -24.80 -5.93 -4.81
CA SER A 108 -25.00 -6.61 -6.09
C SER A 108 -24.48 -8.06 -6.18
N SER A 109 -23.59 -8.51 -5.30
CA SER A 109 -23.09 -9.91 -5.30
C SER A 109 -23.78 -10.81 -4.28
N LEU A 110 -24.64 -10.24 -3.45
CA LEU A 110 -25.44 -11.00 -2.49
C LEU A 110 -26.75 -11.38 -3.16
N LYS A 111 -27.04 -12.69 -3.23
CA LYS A 111 -28.35 -13.22 -3.64
C LYS A 111 -29.46 -12.38 -2.98
N GLU A 112 -30.55 -12.12 -3.73
CA GLU A 112 -31.66 -11.22 -3.39
C GLU A 112 -32.13 -11.31 -1.92
N ASP A 113 -32.08 -12.48 -1.28
CA ASP A 113 -32.44 -12.69 0.13
C ASP A 113 -31.59 -11.92 1.17
N LYS A 114 -30.34 -11.52 0.87
CA LYS A 114 -29.48 -10.79 1.81
C LYS A 114 -29.44 -9.27 1.60
N GLN A 115 -30.02 -8.77 0.50
CA GLN A 115 -30.14 -7.33 0.27
C GLN A 115 -31.07 -6.67 1.30
N GLN A 116 -32.08 -7.39 1.78
CA GLN A 116 -32.99 -6.93 2.83
C GLN A 116 -32.27 -6.59 4.15
N GLY A 117 -31.22 -7.34 4.51
CA GLY A 117 -30.44 -7.08 5.73
C GLY A 117 -29.65 -5.76 5.68
N TYR A 118 -28.96 -5.48 4.57
CA TYR A 118 -28.17 -4.25 4.43
C TYR A 118 -29.04 -3.00 4.26
N GLN A 119 -30.15 -3.11 3.53
CA GLN A 119 -31.14 -2.03 3.44
C GLN A 119 -31.85 -1.76 4.78
N MET A 120 -32.02 -2.77 5.65
CA MET A 120 -32.65 -2.58 6.97
C MET A 120 -31.82 -1.76 7.96
N PHE A 121 -30.49 -1.70 7.83
CA PHE A 121 -29.61 -1.04 8.83
C PHE A 121 -28.96 0.27 8.37
N GLY A 122 -29.19 0.72 7.12
CA GLY A 122 -28.68 2.02 6.65
C GLY A 122 -27.14 2.13 6.64
N VAL A 123 -26.42 1.06 6.32
CA VAL A 123 -24.95 1.05 6.25
C VAL A 123 -24.48 2.01 5.17
N THR A 124 -23.72 3.04 5.54
CA THR A 124 -23.23 4.07 4.60
C THR A 124 -21.78 3.86 4.17
N LEU A 125 -20.97 3.18 4.99
CA LEU A 125 -19.55 2.91 4.79
C LEU A 125 -19.18 1.56 5.39
N SER A 126 -18.37 0.78 4.68
CA SER A 126 -17.65 -0.37 5.22
C SER A 126 -16.16 -0.20 5.00
N PHE A 127 -15.34 -0.60 5.95
CA PHE A 127 -13.89 -0.47 5.83
C PHE A 127 -13.18 -1.65 6.47
N ILE A 128 -11.94 -1.89 6.01
CA ILE A 128 -11.00 -2.82 6.62
C ILE A 128 -9.72 -2.07 6.93
N ALA A 129 -9.24 -2.28 8.15
CA ALA A 129 -7.95 -1.85 8.64
C ALA A 129 -7.15 -3.08 9.06
N THR A 130 -5.87 -3.15 8.67
CA THR A 130 -5.03 -4.33 8.94
C THR A 130 -3.74 -3.95 9.65
N ARG A 131 -3.03 -4.94 10.21
CA ARG A 131 -1.75 -4.72 10.92
C ARG A 131 -0.60 -4.38 10.00
N SER A 132 -0.74 -4.59 8.69
CA SER A 132 0.22 -4.11 7.70
C SER A 132 0.05 -2.63 7.35
N GLY A 133 -0.90 -1.93 7.98
CA GLY A 133 -1.18 -0.52 7.70
C GLY A 133 -2.08 -0.33 6.47
N LEU A 134 -2.66 -1.38 5.90
CA LEU A 134 -3.65 -1.27 4.84
C LEU A 134 -4.98 -0.76 5.42
N LEU A 135 -5.49 0.35 4.86
CA LEU A 135 -6.89 0.76 4.95
C LEU A 135 -7.55 0.53 3.59
N ARG A 136 -8.74 -0.05 3.58
CA ARG A 136 -9.64 -0.10 2.42
C ARG A 136 -11.03 0.29 2.85
N TRP A 137 -11.77 0.94 1.96
CA TRP A 137 -13.15 1.29 2.26
C TRP A 137 -14.02 1.30 1.02
N GLN A 138 -15.29 1.00 1.25
CA GLN A 138 -16.35 1.03 0.27
C GLN A 138 -17.49 1.90 0.80
N GLN A 139 -17.78 2.97 0.06
CA GLN A 139 -18.93 3.81 0.31
C GLN A 139 -20.16 3.15 -0.33
N HIS A 140 -21.22 2.94 0.46
CA HIS A 140 -22.49 2.35 -0.04
C HIS A 140 -23.51 3.41 -0.45
N THR A 141 -23.14 4.69 -0.33
CA THR A 141 -23.93 5.85 -0.77
C THR A 141 -23.23 6.57 -1.91
N ASN A 142 -23.99 7.14 -2.85
CA ASN A 142 -23.49 7.80 -4.07
C ASN A 142 -22.75 9.15 -3.83
N ASN A 143 -22.18 9.37 -2.65
CA ASN A 143 -21.61 10.66 -2.26
C ASN A 143 -20.07 10.64 -2.27
N ALA A 144 -19.49 10.91 -3.44
CA ALA A 144 -18.04 10.83 -3.69
C ALA A 144 -17.17 11.79 -2.83
N GLN A 145 -17.74 12.86 -2.26
CA GLN A 145 -17.03 13.74 -1.32
C GLN A 145 -16.70 13.05 0.01
N ASN A 146 -17.53 12.09 0.45
CA ASN A 146 -17.30 11.36 1.70
C ASN A 146 -16.09 10.42 1.60
N ASP A 147 -15.83 9.88 0.41
CA ASP A 147 -14.70 8.97 0.13
C ASP A 147 -13.35 9.61 0.52
N ARG A 148 -13.09 10.83 0.03
CA ARG A 148 -11.83 11.55 0.34
C ARG A 148 -11.75 11.99 1.80
N SER A 149 -12.89 12.27 2.44
CA SER A 149 -12.96 12.71 3.84
C SER A 149 -12.53 11.59 4.78
N PHE A 150 -13.08 10.38 4.60
CA PHE A 150 -12.75 9.22 5.43
C PHE A 150 -11.27 8.84 5.33
N ALA A 151 -10.74 8.77 4.10
CA ALA A 151 -9.34 8.43 3.83
C ALA A 151 -8.34 9.40 4.49
N ARG A 152 -8.70 10.68 4.55
CA ARG A 152 -7.86 11.72 5.15
C ARG A 152 -7.92 11.67 6.67
N ALA A 153 -9.11 11.47 7.23
CA ALA A 153 -9.33 11.43 8.66
C ALA A 153 -8.63 10.24 9.33
N ASN A 154 -8.63 9.07 8.67
CA ASN A 154 -8.13 7.81 9.26
C ASN A 154 -6.79 7.38 8.65
N ARG A 155 -5.93 8.34 8.31
CA ARG A 155 -4.66 8.04 7.62
C ARG A 155 -3.66 7.33 8.55
N LEU A 156 -3.78 7.51 9.87
CA LEU A 156 -2.94 6.89 10.90
C LEU A 156 -3.71 5.75 11.59
N ILE A 157 -4.15 4.79 10.78
CA ILE A 157 -5.08 3.71 11.14
C ILE A 157 -4.74 3.04 12.47
N THR A 158 -3.46 2.69 12.68
CA THR A 158 -3.01 1.93 13.84
C THR A 158 -3.02 2.74 15.13
N ASP A 159 -3.08 4.07 15.01
CA ASP A 159 -3.10 4.98 16.15
C ASP A 159 -4.53 5.29 16.60
N GLU A 160 -5.51 5.02 15.74
CA GLU A 160 -6.94 5.24 15.99
C GLU A 160 -7.46 4.41 17.17
N VAL A 161 -8.40 4.99 17.92
CA VAL A 161 -8.96 4.35 19.12
C VAL A 161 -9.72 3.07 18.78
N TRP A 162 -10.45 3.06 17.66
CA TRP A 162 -11.24 1.91 17.23
C TRP A 162 -10.40 0.73 16.72
N TYR A 163 -9.09 0.94 16.52
CA TYR A 163 -8.17 -0.09 16.07
C TYR A 163 -7.50 -0.85 17.24
N LYS A 164 -7.45 -0.23 18.43
CA LYS A 164 -6.82 -0.78 19.65
C LYS A 164 -7.79 -1.67 20.42
#